data_AF-A0A6G2K3Q5-F1
#
_entry.id   AF-A0A6G2K3Q5-F1
#
_cell.length_a   1.000
_cell.length_b   1.000
_cell.length_c   1.000
_cell.angle_alpha   90.00
_cell.angle_beta   90.00
_cell.angle_gamma   90.00
#
_symmetry.space_group_name_H-M   'P 1'
#
loop_
_entity.id
_entity.type
_entity.pdbx_description
1 polymer ?
#
loop_
_entity_poly.entity_id
_entity_poly.type
_entity_poly.pdbx_seq_one_letter_code
_entity_poly.pdbx_strand_id
1 'polypeptide(L)'
;MAGARVLSPVAGEALRLLGDRVRLARRQRRWTVEALAERVGVSPTTIRKVERGDATVAIGTAFEAAALVGVALFHDDAARRALEGDALAARLALLPAVVRPLKIDDDF
;
A
#
# COMPACT_ATOMS: atom_id res chain seq x y z
N MET A 1 -6.88 19.30 11.17
CA MET A 1 -5.67 18.48 11.36
C MET A 1 -6.14 17.08 11.77
N ALA A 2 -6.19 16.10 10.85
CA ALA A 2 -6.53 14.73 11.22
C ALA A 2 -5.44 14.19 12.16
N GLY A 3 -5.83 13.75 13.36
CA GLY A 3 -4.90 13.31 14.41
C GLY A 3 -3.98 12.21 13.92
N ALA A 4 -2.70 12.32 14.26
CA ALA A 4 -1.70 11.30 13.94
C ALA A 4 -2.16 9.95 14.52
N ARG A 5 -2.55 9.03 13.65
CA ARG A 5 -3.01 7.70 14.05
C ARG A 5 -1.81 6.96 14.62
N VAL A 6 -1.94 6.46 15.85
CA VAL A 6 -0.91 5.60 16.44
C VAL A 6 -0.89 4.31 15.63
N LEU A 7 0.21 4.08 14.91
CA LEU A 7 0.44 2.85 14.15
C LEU A 7 1.17 1.84 15.03
N SER A 8 0.91 0.55 14.76
CA SER A 8 1.78 -0.50 15.31
C SER A 8 3.21 -0.32 14.79
N PRO A 9 4.24 -0.78 15.53
CA PRO A 9 5.62 -0.75 15.07
C PRO A 9 5.79 -1.37 13.68
N VAL A 10 5.17 -2.53 13.46
CA VAL A 10 5.17 -3.27 12.18
C VAL A 10 4.61 -2.41 11.03
N ALA A 11 3.49 -1.72 11.25
CA ALA A 11 2.89 -0.87 10.23
C ALA A 11 3.78 0.35 9.92
N GLY A 12 4.36 0.97 10.93
CA GLY A 12 5.29 2.10 10.75
C GLY A 12 6.58 1.70 10.01
N GLU A 13 7.13 0.53 10.32
CA GLU A 13 8.29 -0.04 9.63
C GLU A 13 7.99 -0.37 8.17
N ALA A 14 6.85 -1.01 7.89
CA ALA A 14 6.43 -1.36 6.53
C ALA A 14 6.22 -0.11 5.65
N LEU A 15 5.58 0.94 6.19
CA LEU A 15 5.40 2.20 5.46
C LEU A 15 6.73 2.88 5.15
N ARG A 16 7.66 2.90 6.12
CA ARG A 16 9.00 3.47 5.92
C ARG A 16 9.77 2.70 4.84
N LEU A 17 9.74 1.37 4.91
CA LEU A 17 10.36 0.50 3.92
C LEU A 17 9.79 0.73 2.51
N LEU A 18 8.47 0.87 2.39
CA LEU A 18 7.84 1.22 1.11
C LEU A 18 8.33 2.59 0.61
N GLY A 19 8.31 3.62 1.45
CA GLY A 19 8.76 4.97 1.09
C GLY A 19 10.22 4.99 0.63
N ASP A 20 11.10 4.27 1.33
CA ASP A 20 12.52 4.16 0.98
C ASP A 20 12.73 3.42 -0.35
N ARG A 21 11.95 2.36 -0.63
CA ARG A 21 11.98 1.67 -1.92
C ARG A 21 11.56 2.59 -3.08
N VAL A 22 10.49 3.37 -2.89
CA VAL A 22 10.05 4.35 -3.90
C VAL A 22 11.15 5.39 -4.15
N ARG A 23 11.74 5.92 -3.08
CA ARG A 23 12.82 6.90 -3.17
C ARG A 23 14.05 6.36 -3.88
N LEU A 24 14.46 5.14 -3.55
CA LEU A 24 15.59 4.45 -4.19
C LEU A 24 15.34 4.25 -5.68
N ALA A 25 14.19 3.67 -6.05
CA ALA A 25 13.84 3.38 -7.43
C ALA A 25 13.70 4.66 -8.28
N ARG A 26 13.09 5.71 -7.74
CA ARG A 26 13.02 7.01 -8.40
C ARG A 26 14.41 7.56 -8.70
N ARG A 27 15.35 7.47 -7.74
CA ARG A 27 16.73 7.92 -7.91
C ARG A 27 17.49 7.09 -8.94
N GLN A 28 17.32 5.77 -8.96
CA GLN A 28 17.91 4.89 -9.97
C GLN A 28 17.43 5.23 -11.39
N ARG A 29 16.17 5.65 -11.53
CA ARG A 29 15.60 6.18 -12.79
C ARG A 29 15.99 7.62 -13.11
N ARG A 30 16.74 8.30 -12.24
CA ARG A 30 17.12 9.73 -12.35
C ARG A 30 15.92 10.68 -12.46
N TRP A 31 14.79 10.34 -11.87
CA TRP A 31 13.61 11.21 -11.85
C TRP A 31 13.66 12.18 -10.67
N THR A 32 13.30 13.45 -10.91
CA THR A 32 13.09 14.42 -9.83
C THR A 32 11.79 14.10 -9.08
N VAL A 33 11.59 14.73 -7.91
CA VAL A 33 10.34 14.58 -7.16
C VAL A 33 9.18 15.15 -7.98
N GLU A 34 9.43 16.27 -8.66
CA GLU A 34 8.49 16.98 -9.52
C GLU A 34 8.08 16.10 -10.72
N ALA A 35 9.04 15.43 -11.35
CA ALA A 35 8.80 14.51 -12.45
C ALA A 35 7.89 13.33 -12.04
N LEU A 36 8.11 12.74 -10.85
CA LEU A 36 7.24 11.68 -10.36
C LEU A 36 5.86 12.22 -9.96
N ALA A 37 5.82 13.40 -9.35
CA ALA A 37 4.58 14.04 -8.91
C ALA A 37 3.64 14.33 -10.10
N GLU A 38 4.19 14.84 -11.20
CA GLU A 38 3.47 15.06 -12.45
C GLU A 38 2.87 13.76 -13.01
N ARG A 39 3.68 12.68 -13.06
CA ARG A 39 3.23 11.37 -13.57
C ARG A 39 2.14 10.73 -12.71
N VAL A 40 2.19 10.94 -11.39
CA VAL A 40 1.17 10.45 -10.45
C VAL A 40 -0.06 11.38 -10.41
N GLY A 41 0.05 12.63 -10.90
CA GLY A 41 -1.02 13.62 -10.85
C GLY A 41 -1.21 14.25 -9.46
N VAL A 42 -0.14 14.42 -8.68
CA VAL A 42 -0.18 14.98 -7.31
C VAL A 42 0.86 16.06 -7.10
N SER A 43 0.82 16.73 -5.94
CA SER A 43 1.84 17.72 -5.58
C SER A 43 3.21 17.07 -5.30
N PRO A 44 4.34 17.76 -5.55
CA PRO A 44 5.67 17.29 -5.13
C PRO A 44 5.76 17.02 -3.62
N THR A 45 5.03 17.79 -2.81
CA THR A 45 4.93 17.59 -1.35
C THR A 45 4.33 16.22 -1.02
N THR A 46 3.30 15.78 -1.77
CA THR A 46 2.70 14.46 -1.61
C THR A 46 3.70 13.35 -1.92
N ILE A 47 4.52 13.48 -2.97
CA ILE A 47 5.59 12.51 -3.25
C ILE A 47 6.63 12.48 -2.12
N ARG A 48 7.04 13.63 -1.59
CA ARG A 48 7.96 13.65 -0.42
C ARG A 48 7.34 13.01 0.82
N LYS A 49 6.00 12.98 0.95
CA LYS A 49 5.30 12.26 2.02
C LYS A 49 5.29 10.75 1.77
N VAL A 50 5.02 10.32 0.53
CA VAL A 50 5.13 8.92 0.10
C VAL A 50 6.53 8.37 0.42
N GLU A 51 7.58 9.09 0.01
CA GLU A 51 8.97 8.69 0.23
C GLU A 51 9.39 8.64 1.71
N ARG A 52 8.60 9.24 2.62
CA ARG A 52 8.81 9.16 4.06
C ARG A 52 7.95 8.09 4.75
N GLY A 53 7.09 7.39 4.00
CA GLY A 53 6.14 6.45 4.57
C GLY A 53 5.04 7.14 5.39
N ASP A 54 4.64 8.37 5.03
CA ASP A 54 3.59 9.09 5.74
C ASP A 54 2.22 8.40 5.53
N ALA A 55 1.65 7.90 6.63
CA ALA A 55 0.39 7.17 6.66
C ALA A 55 -0.85 8.02 6.29
N THR A 56 -0.70 9.33 6.21
CA THR A 56 -1.78 10.24 5.80
C THR A 56 -1.97 10.31 4.28
N VAL A 57 -1.04 9.74 3.50
CA VAL A 57 -1.18 9.68 2.05
C VAL A 57 -2.18 8.58 1.67
N ALA A 58 -3.07 8.90 0.73
CA ALA A 58 -4.00 7.93 0.19
C ALA A 58 -3.25 6.71 -0.38
N ILE A 59 -3.69 5.50 -0.03
CA ILE A 59 -3.01 4.27 -0.43
C ILE A 59 -2.85 4.16 -1.95
N GLY A 60 -3.86 4.59 -2.72
CA GLY A 60 -3.79 4.63 -4.18
C GLY A 60 -2.65 5.52 -4.72
N THR A 61 -2.39 6.66 -4.09
CA THR A 61 -1.27 7.54 -4.48
C THR A 61 0.08 6.89 -4.20
N ALA A 62 0.23 6.24 -3.04
CA ALA A 62 1.46 5.53 -2.70
C ALA A 62 1.69 4.34 -3.64
N PHE A 63 0.63 3.62 -3.98
CA PHE A 63 0.66 2.47 -4.90
C PHE A 63 1.02 2.90 -6.32
N GLU A 64 0.41 3.97 -6.82
CA GLU A 64 0.70 4.50 -8.15
C GLU A 64 2.15 4.98 -8.26
N ALA A 65 2.64 5.72 -7.26
CA ALA A 65 4.03 6.15 -7.21
C ALA A 65 5.00 4.97 -7.24
N ALA A 66 4.72 3.91 -6.46
CA ALA A 66 5.52 2.68 -6.44
C ALA A 66 5.51 1.97 -7.80
N ALA A 67 4.33 1.78 -8.41
CA ALA A 67 4.20 1.13 -9.71
C ALA A 67 4.99 1.87 -10.81
N LEU A 68 4.87 3.20 -10.89
CA LEU A 68 5.56 4.01 -11.91
C LEU A 68 7.08 3.96 -11.80
N VAL A 69 7.62 3.81 -10.59
CA VAL A 69 9.08 3.65 -10.38
C VAL A 69 9.54 2.19 -10.44
N GLY A 70 8.62 1.24 -10.61
CA GLY A 70 8.91 -0.19 -10.70
C GLY A 70 9.15 -0.88 -9.36
N VAL A 71 8.53 -0.39 -8.29
CA VAL A 71 8.49 -1.08 -7.00
C VAL A 71 7.24 -1.97 -6.96
N ALA A 72 7.47 -3.27 -7.02
CA ALA A 72 6.44 -4.29 -6.89
C ALA A 72 5.84 -4.29 -5.48
N LEU A 73 4.51 -4.12 -5.37
CA LEU A 73 3.78 -4.30 -4.10
C LEU A 73 3.25 -5.72 -3.95
N PHE A 74 2.94 -6.35 -5.08
CA PHE A 74 2.59 -7.77 -5.22
C PHE A 74 3.52 -8.39 -6.27
N HIS A 75 3.10 -9.47 -6.91
CA HIS A 75 3.81 -10.04 -8.05
C HIS A 75 3.86 -9.05 -9.22
N ASP A 76 5.02 -8.89 -9.88
CA ASP A 76 5.15 -8.02 -11.06
C ASP A 76 4.41 -8.56 -12.29
N ASP A 77 4.31 -9.90 -12.39
CA ASP A 77 3.62 -10.61 -13.46
C ASP A 77 2.09 -10.44 -13.36
N ALA A 78 1.48 -9.96 -14.44
CA ALA A 78 0.05 -9.70 -14.49
C ALA A 78 -0.80 -10.99 -14.46
N ALA A 79 -0.34 -12.07 -15.09
CA ALA A 79 -1.06 -13.34 -15.08
C ALA A 79 -1.03 -13.97 -13.68
N ARG A 80 0.10 -13.85 -12.97
CA ARG A 80 0.20 -14.31 -11.57
C ARG A 80 -0.72 -13.53 -10.65
N ARG A 81 -0.82 -12.21 -10.80
CA ARG A 81 -1.78 -11.38 -10.04
C ARG A 81 -3.23 -11.76 -10.34
N ALA A 82 -3.57 -12.04 -11.60
CA ALA A 82 -4.91 -12.46 -11.98
C ALA A 82 -5.27 -13.82 -11.35
N LEU A 83 -4.38 -14.81 -11.44
CA LEU A 83 -4.59 -16.13 -10.84
C LEU A 83 -4.78 -16.05 -9.32
N GLU A 84 -3.96 -15.26 -8.63
CA GLU A 84 -4.10 -15.04 -7.20
C GLU A 84 -5.43 -14.36 -6.86
N GLY A 85 -5.84 -13.36 -7.66
CA GLY A 85 -7.12 -12.68 -7.53
C GLY A 85 -8.32 -13.63 -7.67
N ASP A 86 -8.29 -14.50 -8.68
CA ASP A 86 -9.36 -15.49 -8.93
C ASP A 86 -9.44 -16.52 -7.80
N ALA A 87 -8.29 -17.03 -7.34
CA ALA A 87 -8.23 -17.96 -6.22
C ALA A 87 -8.75 -17.33 -4.93
N LEU A 88 -8.42 -16.05 -4.68
CA LEU A 88 -8.91 -15.32 -3.52
C LEU A 88 -10.42 -15.07 -3.61
N ALA A 89 -10.93 -14.67 -4.78
CA ALA A 89 -12.36 -14.47 -5.01
C ALA A 89 -13.15 -15.77 -4.79
N ALA A 90 -12.66 -16.89 -5.32
CA ALA A 90 -13.26 -18.21 -5.09
C ALA A 90 -13.28 -18.57 -3.60
N ARG A 91 -12.19 -18.31 -2.86
CA ARG A 91 -12.13 -18.58 -1.43
C ARG A 91 -13.08 -17.68 -0.63
N LEU A 92 -13.17 -16.40 -0.97
CA LEU A 92 -14.10 -15.46 -0.34
C LEU A 92 -15.57 -15.86 -0.59
N ALA A 93 -15.89 -16.38 -1.77
CA ALA A 93 -17.24 -16.87 -2.10
C ALA A 93 -17.66 -18.09 -1.27
N LEU A 94 -16.71 -18.84 -0.72
CA LEU A 94 -16.97 -19.96 0.19
C LEU A 94 -17.12 -19.52 1.65
N LEU A 95 -16.72 -18.29 1.99
CA LEU A 95 -16.87 -17.75 3.34
C LEU A 95 -18.26 -17.14 3.52
N PRO A 96 -18.79 -17.12 4.76
CA PRO A 96 -20.03 -16.43 5.04
C PRO A 96 -19.88 -14.93 4.76
N ALA A 97 -20.84 -14.36 4.03
CA ALA A 97 -20.85 -12.93 3.70
C ALA A 97 -20.92 -12.02 4.94
N VAL A 98 -21.41 -12.53 6.07
CA VAL A 98 -21.46 -11.84 7.36
C VAL A 98 -20.93 -12.77 8.43
N VAL A 99 -19.85 -12.37 9.09
CA VAL A 99 -19.31 -13.05 10.27
C VAL A 99 -19.96 -12.44 11.52
N ARG A 100 -20.64 -13.27 12.32
CA ARG A 100 -21.14 -12.89 13.64
C ARG A 100 -20.19 -13.44 14.70
N PRO A 101 -19.88 -12.66 15.76
CA PRO A 101 -19.10 -13.19 16.87
C PRO A 101 -19.86 -14.35 17.51
N LEU A 102 -19.18 -15.47 17.73
CA LEU A 102 -19.73 -16.56 18.53
C LEU A 102 -19.84 -16.05 19.97
N LYS A 103 -21.04 -16.10 20.54
CA LYS A 103 -21.22 -15.94 21.99
C LYS A 103 -20.71 -17.23 22.62
N ILE A 104 -19.51 -17.16 23.19
CA ILE A 104 -19.00 -18.22 24.05
C ILE A 104 -19.56 -17.92 25.43
N ASP A 105 -20.51 -18.75 25.89
CA ASP A 105 -20.93 -18.73 27.29
C ASP A 105 -19.83 -19.44 28.09
N ASP A 106 -18.90 -18.67 28.65
CA ASP A 106 -17.87 -19.13 29.60
C ASP A 106 -18.50 -19.41 30.98
N ASP A 107 -19.42 -20.37 31.03
CA ASP A 107 -20.02 -20.91 32.27
C ASP A 107 -19.30 -22.19 32.75
N PHE A 108 -17.97 -22.22 32.66
CA PHE A 108 -17.12 -23.33 33.15
C PHE A 108 -16.14 -22.86 34.24
#